data_AF-A0A0G1JZL8-F1
#
_entry.id   AF-A0A0G1JZL8-F1
#
_cell.length_a   1.000
_cell.length_b   1.000
_cell.length_c   1.000
_cell.angle_alpha   90.00
_cell.angle_beta   90.00
_cell.angle_gamma   90.00
#
_symmetry.space_group_name_H-M   'P 1'
#
loop_
_entity.id
_entity.type
_entity.pdbx_description
1 polymer ?
#
loop_
_entity_poly.entity_id
_entity_poly.type
_entity_poly.pdbx_seq_one_letter_code
_entity_poly.pdbx_strand_id
1 'polypeptide(L)'
;PEFLMQKTTLVQQVEETLQRIKLLLAKFETKIQPEKRAQIEGYIDKLMRIKTSNNLDYIKHTCKDLLDKIQEEELFFQGMDHGEERQSFLLESQKMMYSLDRAATKKPETQGQFQDAFHGLGEKLKDSKLNFLKEWMESLEKKWKPSPELAALQSQLKTLKRQEWDGVMLVLKSPKETRPAQWENLKSIHQQVKILKEALKTTQKTQKQKSDLFQKEKKIVWLEEFNAFTGWLLGFYLIYYFLGYYVTQGNLDLAPFLGIPFSLEDSVLFKYLLVLVFLMHSASSLKINFFLRNTFATISLPIASFVIMLLTLFNF
;
A
#
# COMPACT_ATOMS: atom_id res chain seq x y z
N PRO A 1 -19.95 -24.52 -2.58
CA PRO A 1 -19.58 -23.08 -2.65
C PRO A 1 -18.29 -22.86 -3.46
N GLU A 2 -17.25 -23.64 -3.19
CA GLU A 2 -15.93 -23.54 -3.87
C GLU A 2 -15.99 -23.88 -5.37
N PHE A 3 -16.67 -24.98 -5.74
CA PHE A 3 -16.89 -25.36 -7.16
C PHE A 3 -17.65 -24.30 -7.96
N LEU A 4 -18.62 -23.62 -7.35
CA LEU A 4 -19.39 -22.56 -8.00
C LEU A 4 -18.51 -21.31 -8.23
N MET A 5 -17.64 -20.95 -7.29
CA MET A 5 -16.67 -19.86 -7.48
C MET A 5 -15.63 -20.20 -8.55
N GLN A 6 -15.13 -21.44 -8.58
CA GLN A 6 -14.20 -21.89 -9.63
C GLN A 6 -14.87 -21.88 -11.01
N LYS A 7 -16.13 -22.34 -11.11
CA LYS A 7 -16.91 -22.29 -12.35
C LYS A 7 -17.15 -20.85 -12.81
N THR A 8 -17.59 -19.95 -11.94
CA THR A 8 -17.83 -18.54 -12.29
C THR A 8 -16.55 -17.84 -12.75
N THR A 9 -15.42 -18.09 -12.06
CA THR A 9 -14.11 -17.52 -12.42
C THR A 9 -13.64 -18.03 -13.78
N LEU A 10 -13.76 -19.34 -14.02
CA LEU A 10 -13.36 -19.95 -15.30
C LEU A 10 -14.24 -19.44 -16.45
N VAL A 11 -15.56 -19.37 -16.26
CA VAL A 11 -16.49 -18.86 -17.27
C VAL A 11 -16.20 -17.40 -17.61
N GLN A 12 -15.93 -16.56 -16.60
CA GLN A 12 -15.57 -15.15 -16.81
C GLN A 12 -14.27 -15.00 -17.61
N GLN A 13 -13.25 -15.79 -17.29
CA GLN A 13 -11.97 -15.76 -18.02
C GLN A 13 -12.10 -16.31 -19.45
N VAL A 14 -12.95 -17.31 -19.65
CA VAL A 14 -13.30 -17.82 -20.98
C VAL A 14 -14.02 -16.73 -21.80
N GLU A 15 -14.96 -16.01 -21.20
CA GLU A 15 -15.68 -14.91 -21.85
C GLU A 15 -14.72 -13.77 -22.24
N GLU A 16 -13.80 -13.39 -21.34
CA GLU A 16 -12.75 -12.39 -21.61
C GLU A 16 -11.79 -12.85 -22.73
N THR A 17 -11.40 -14.12 -22.72
CA THR A 17 -10.52 -14.70 -23.75
C THR A 17 -11.22 -14.70 -25.11
N LEU A 18 -12.50 -15.10 -25.16
CA LEU A 18 -13.30 -15.07 -26.39
C LEU A 18 -13.50 -13.64 -26.92
N GLN A 19 -13.74 -12.65 -26.04
CA GLN A 19 -13.83 -11.26 -26.45
C GLN A 19 -12.51 -10.75 -27.05
N ARG A 20 -11.37 -11.08 -26.44
CA ARG A 20 -10.05 -10.71 -26.98
C ARG A 20 -9.76 -11.39 -28.31
N ILE A 21 -10.11 -12.67 -28.46
CA ILE A 21 -9.96 -13.38 -29.74
C ILE A 21 -10.83 -12.71 -30.81
N LYS A 22 -12.09 -12.34 -30.51
CA LYS A 22 -12.96 -11.62 -31.45
C LYS A 22 -12.38 -10.25 -31.85
N LEU A 23 -11.83 -9.51 -30.89
CA LEU A 23 -11.17 -8.22 -31.14
C LEU A 23 -9.91 -8.39 -32.01
N LEU A 24 -9.14 -9.46 -31.78
CA LEU A 24 -7.96 -9.79 -32.58
C LEU A 24 -8.36 -10.17 -34.01
N LEU A 25 -9.36 -11.05 -34.19
CA LEU A 25 -9.87 -11.41 -35.52
C LEU A 25 -10.39 -10.20 -36.29
N ALA A 26 -11.09 -9.27 -35.63
CA ALA A 26 -11.56 -8.03 -36.24
C ALA A 26 -10.39 -7.09 -36.63
N LYS A 27 -9.35 -6.99 -35.79
CA LYS A 27 -8.17 -6.15 -36.07
C LYS A 27 -7.35 -6.66 -37.27
N PHE A 28 -7.42 -7.96 -37.56
CA PHE A 28 -6.65 -8.61 -38.62
C PHE A 28 -7.52 -9.18 -39.76
N GLU A 29 -8.75 -8.67 -39.90
CA GLU A 29 -9.79 -9.20 -40.79
C GLU A 29 -9.35 -9.35 -42.26
N THR A 30 -8.51 -8.44 -42.76
CA THR A 30 -8.02 -8.46 -44.15
C THR A 30 -6.79 -9.33 -44.38
N LYS A 31 -6.15 -9.82 -43.30
CA LYS A 31 -4.86 -10.54 -43.34
C LYS A 31 -5.00 -12.04 -43.06
N ILE A 32 -6.16 -12.50 -42.57
CA ILE A 32 -6.43 -13.90 -42.24
C ILE A 32 -7.11 -14.57 -43.43
N GLN A 33 -6.63 -15.76 -43.83
CA GLN A 33 -7.29 -16.54 -44.88
C GLN A 33 -8.71 -16.96 -44.44
N PRO A 34 -9.71 -16.89 -45.33
CA PRO A 34 -11.11 -17.17 -44.99
C PRO A 34 -11.34 -18.59 -44.43
N GLU A 35 -10.59 -19.57 -44.91
CA GLU A 35 -10.65 -20.96 -44.39
C GLU A 35 -10.20 -21.06 -42.92
N LYS A 36 -9.19 -20.29 -42.52
CA LYS A 36 -8.64 -20.28 -41.17
C LYS A 36 -9.51 -19.49 -40.21
N ARG A 37 -10.11 -18.41 -40.70
CA ARG A 37 -11.17 -17.69 -39.97
C ARG A 37 -12.32 -18.62 -39.63
N ALA A 38 -12.81 -19.40 -40.60
CA ALA A 38 -13.87 -20.38 -40.38
C ALA A 38 -13.50 -21.45 -39.34
N GLN A 39 -12.23 -21.88 -39.30
CA GLN A 39 -11.74 -22.81 -38.27
C GLN A 39 -11.75 -22.18 -36.87
N ILE A 40 -11.22 -20.96 -36.72
CA ILE A 40 -11.21 -20.24 -35.44
C ILE A 40 -12.64 -19.94 -34.97
N GLU A 41 -13.53 -19.51 -35.87
CA GLU A 41 -14.96 -19.32 -35.59
C GLU A 41 -15.65 -20.63 -35.18
N GLY A 42 -15.32 -21.75 -35.81
CA GLY A 42 -15.81 -23.08 -35.40
C GLY A 42 -15.37 -23.48 -33.98
N TYR A 43 -14.14 -23.13 -33.59
CA TYR A 43 -13.67 -23.35 -32.21
C TYR A 43 -14.33 -22.39 -31.22
N ILE A 44 -14.55 -21.12 -31.59
CA ILE A 44 -15.32 -20.15 -30.79
C ILE A 44 -16.73 -20.67 -30.54
N ASP A 45 -17.40 -21.18 -31.56
CA ASP A 45 -18.74 -21.75 -31.46
C ASP A 45 -18.76 -23.01 -30.59
N LYS A 46 -17.75 -23.88 -30.75
CA LYS A 46 -17.56 -25.05 -29.88
C LYS A 46 -17.40 -24.61 -28.42
N LEU A 47 -16.59 -23.58 -28.16
CA LEU A 47 -16.36 -23.03 -26.82
C LEU A 47 -17.61 -22.39 -26.21
N MET A 48 -18.38 -21.66 -27.01
CA MET A 48 -19.65 -21.05 -26.62
C MET A 48 -20.73 -22.09 -26.31
N ARG A 49 -20.69 -23.26 -26.94
CA ARG A 49 -21.60 -24.38 -26.64
C ARG A 49 -21.22 -25.11 -25.35
N ILE A 50 -19.92 -25.27 -25.10
CA ILE A 50 -19.43 -26.05 -23.94
C ILE A 50 -19.23 -25.20 -22.68
N LYS A 51 -19.26 -23.86 -22.76
CA LYS A 51 -19.10 -22.98 -21.58
C LYS A 51 -20.15 -23.19 -20.50
N THR A 52 -21.31 -23.75 -20.86
CA THR A 52 -22.40 -24.11 -19.92
C THR A 52 -22.22 -25.51 -19.33
N SER A 53 -21.28 -26.31 -19.85
CA SER A 53 -20.97 -27.65 -19.36
C SER A 53 -20.46 -27.63 -17.93
N ASN A 54 -20.71 -28.72 -17.19
CA ASN A 54 -20.18 -28.91 -15.84
C ASN A 54 -18.75 -29.50 -15.83
N ASN A 55 -18.21 -29.86 -16.99
CA ASN A 55 -16.85 -30.39 -17.11
C ASN A 55 -15.84 -29.25 -17.34
N LEU A 56 -15.25 -28.76 -16.24
CA LEU A 56 -14.28 -27.65 -16.25
C LEU A 56 -13.00 -28.01 -17.02
N ASP A 57 -12.54 -29.26 -16.92
CA ASP A 57 -11.34 -29.73 -17.62
C ASP A 57 -11.54 -29.75 -19.13
N TYR A 58 -12.74 -30.12 -19.59
CA TYR A 58 -13.08 -30.11 -21.01
C TYR A 58 -13.18 -28.70 -21.59
N ILE A 59 -13.73 -27.75 -20.83
CA ILE A 59 -13.74 -26.32 -21.19
C ILE A 59 -12.30 -25.80 -21.27
N LYS A 60 -11.46 -26.15 -20.29
CA LYS A 60 -10.05 -25.77 -20.25
C LYS A 60 -9.28 -26.31 -21.44
N HIS A 61 -9.41 -27.60 -21.73
CA HIS A 61 -8.75 -28.26 -22.85
C HIS A 61 -9.14 -27.61 -24.18
N THR A 62 -10.44 -27.38 -24.40
CA THR A 62 -10.91 -26.77 -25.65
C THR A 62 -10.44 -25.32 -25.81
N CYS A 63 -10.30 -24.57 -24.71
CA CYS A 63 -9.74 -23.22 -24.75
C CYS A 63 -8.24 -23.20 -24.99
N LYS A 64 -7.52 -24.16 -24.41
CA LYS A 64 -6.11 -24.37 -24.71
C LYS A 64 -5.91 -24.76 -26.17
N ASP A 65 -6.70 -25.69 -26.70
CA ASP A 65 -6.64 -26.09 -28.12
C ASP A 65 -6.88 -24.90 -29.06
N LEU A 66 -7.83 -24.01 -28.71
CA LEU A 66 -8.09 -22.80 -29.49
C LEU A 66 -6.89 -21.84 -29.47
N LEU A 67 -6.28 -21.63 -28.30
CA LEU A 67 -5.10 -20.76 -28.16
C LEU A 67 -3.87 -21.35 -28.86
N ASP A 68 -3.66 -22.66 -28.73
CA ASP A 68 -2.58 -23.38 -29.40
C ASP A 68 -2.78 -23.32 -30.92
N LYS A 69 -4.02 -23.44 -31.43
CA LYS A 69 -4.31 -23.26 -32.86
C LYS A 69 -4.10 -21.84 -33.34
N ILE A 70 -4.48 -20.83 -32.57
CA ILE A 70 -4.19 -19.42 -32.91
C ILE A 70 -2.67 -19.18 -32.97
N GLN A 71 -1.91 -19.82 -32.10
CA GLN A 71 -0.44 -19.75 -32.08
C GLN A 71 0.21 -20.56 -33.22
N GLU A 72 -0.35 -21.70 -33.60
CA GLU A 72 0.11 -22.50 -34.75
C GLU A 72 -0.20 -21.81 -36.09
N GLU A 73 -1.34 -21.16 -36.22
CA GLU A 73 -1.67 -20.38 -37.43
C GLU A 73 -0.81 -19.10 -37.54
N GLU A 74 -0.17 -18.65 -36.45
CA GLU A 74 0.83 -17.58 -36.48
C GLU A 74 2.12 -17.99 -37.20
N LEU A 75 2.48 -19.28 -37.18
CA LEU A 75 3.60 -19.84 -37.95
C LEU A 75 3.40 -19.72 -39.47
N PHE A 76 2.20 -19.39 -39.96
CA PHE A 76 1.94 -19.17 -41.39
C PHE A 76 1.96 -17.68 -41.81
N PHE A 77 2.10 -16.73 -40.87
CA PHE A 77 2.39 -15.30 -41.21
C PHE A 77 3.85 -15.06 -41.61
N GLN A 78 4.58 -16.10 -42.01
CA GLN A 78 6.02 -16.14 -42.36
C GLN A 78 6.48 -15.17 -43.47
N GLY A 79 5.62 -14.27 -43.96
CA GLY A 79 5.94 -13.34 -45.04
C GLY A 79 5.65 -11.85 -44.79
N MET A 80 5.23 -11.41 -43.59
CA MET A 80 4.98 -9.99 -43.33
C MET A 80 5.94 -9.39 -42.29
N ASP A 81 6.61 -8.31 -42.72
CA ASP A 81 7.76 -7.60 -42.12
C ASP A 81 7.40 -6.78 -40.86
N HIS A 82 6.75 -7.39 -39.87
CA HIS A 82 6.21 -6.68 -38.69
C HIS A 82 6.58 -7.38 -37.37
N GLY A 83 7.84 -7.26 -36.97
CA GLY A 83 8.39 -7.87 -35.75
C GLY A 83 7.76 -7.40 -34.43
N GLU A 84 7.36 -6.12 -34.33
CA GLU A 84 6.78 -5.57 -33.09
C GLU A 84 5.33 -6.01 -32.87
N GLU A 85 4.50 -6.01 -33.91
CA GLU A 85 3.11 -6.51 -33.82
C GLU A 85 3.09 -8.00 -33.48
N ARG A 86 4.00 -8.77 -34.08
CA ARG A 86 4.22 -10.19 -33.79
C ARG A 86 4.59 -10.43 -32.32
N GLN A 87 5.55 -9.66 -31.79
CA GLN A 87 5.98 -9.81 -30.40
C GLN A 87 4.88 -9.40 -29.42
N SER A 88 4.09 -8.38 -29.76
CA SER A 88 2.92 -7.98 -28.96
C SER A 88 1.84 -9.06 -28.93
N PHE A 89 1.59 -9.72 -30.06
CA PHE A 89 0.62 -10.80 -30.18
C PHE A 89 1.07 -12.07 -29.44
N LEU A 90 2.36 -12.43 -29.55
CA LEU A 90 2.96 -13.54 -28.79
C LEU A 90 2.87 -13.32 -27.29
N LEU A 91 3.20 -12.11 -26.82
CA LEU A 91 3.08 -11.74 -25.41
C LEU A 91 1.63 -11.81 -24.93
N GLU A 92 0.68 -11.38 -25.76
CA GLU A 92 -0.75 -11.42 -25.42
C GLU A 92 -1.30 -12.85 -25.40
N SER A 93 -0.94 -13.69 -26.38
CA SER A 93 -1.31 -15.12 -26.43
C SER A 93 -0.72 -15.91 -25.25
N GLN A 94 0.57 -15.72 -24.96
CA GLN A 94 1.23 -16.34 -23.80
C GLN A 94 0.64 -15.87 -22.47
N LYS A 95 0.24 -14.59 -22.37
CA LYS A 95 -0.46 -14.06 -21.20
C LYS A 95 -1.85 -14.68 -21.03
N MET A 96 -2.57 -14.94 -22.12
CA MET A 96 -3.85 -15.64 -22.11
C MET A 96 -3.68 -17.10 -21.66
N MET A 97 -2.73 -17.86 -22.23
CA MET A 97 -2.40 -19.23 -21.78
C MET A 97 -2.01 -19.28 -20.30
N TYR A 98 -1.16 -18.34 -19.85
CA TYR A 98 -0.70 -18.30 -18.46
C TYR A 98 -1.82 -17.97 -17.47
N SER A 99 -2.77 -17.10 -17.86
CA SER A 99 -3.95 -16.79 -17.04
C SER A 99 -4.88 -18.00 -16.89
N LEU A 100 -5.01 -18.80 -17.96
CA LEU A 100 -5.84 -20.01 -18.00
C LEU A 100 -5.24 -21.14 -17.14
N ASP A 101 -3.92 -21.27 -17.10
CA ASP A 101 -3.22 -22.26 -16.25
C ASP A 101 -3.17 -21.85 -14.77
N ARG A 102 -3.11 -20.55 -14.46
CA ARG A 102 -3.11 -20.04 -13.08
C ARG A 102 -4.47 -20.18 -12.39
N ALA A 103 -5.58 -20.16 -13.14
CA ALA A 103 -6.91 -20.39 -12.61
C ALA A 103 -7.10 -21.84 -12.10
N ALA A 104 -6.35 -22.79 -12.64
CA ALA A 104 -6.43 -24.21 -12.30
C ALA A 104 -5.50 -24.66 -11.15
N THR A 105 -4.52 -23.84 -10.74
CA THR A 105 -3.42 -24.28 -9.86
C THR A 105 -3.18 -23.38 -8.63
N LYS A 106 -4.20 -22.68 -8.12
CA LYS A 106 -4.07 -21.94 -6.85
C LYS A 106 -3.83 -22.89 -5.66
N LYS A 107 -2.56 -23.20 -5.36
CA LYS A 107 -2.09 -23.20 -3.97
C LYS A 107 -2.06 -21.74 -3.50
N PRO A 108 -2.50 -21.43 -2.26
CA PRO A 108 -2.61 -20.04 -1.83
C PRO A 108 -1.21 -19.42 -1.73
N GLU A 109 -0.96 -18.35 -2.51
CA GLU A 109 0.18 -17.47 -2.28
C GLU A 109 0.06 -16.90 -0.86
N THR A 110 1.12 -17.02 -0.07
CA THR A 110 1.28 -16.53 1.32
C THR A 110 1.04 -15.03 1.50
N GLN A 111 0.94 -14.26 0.41
CA GLN A 111 0.55 -12.85 0.42
C GLN A 111 -0.98 -12.64 0.49
N GLY A 112 -1.76 -13.57 -0.06
CA GLY A 112 -3.23 -13.58 0.03
C GLY A 112 -3.71 -14.02 1.42
N GLN A 113 -3.04 -14.99 2.05
CA GLN A 113 -3.42 -15.44 3.40
C GLN A 113 -3.27 -14.35 4.47
N PHE A 114 -2.30 -13.44 4.34
CA PHE A 114 -2.20 -12.28 5.23
C PHE A 114 -3.32 -11.26 4.96
N GLN A 115 -3.61 -10.95 3.69
CA GLN A 115 -4.72 -10.06 3.36
C GLN A 115 -6.07 -10.63 3.79
N ASP A 116 -6.32 -11.91 3.55
CA ASP A 116 -7.57 -12.60 3.92
C ASP A 116 -7.69 -12.76 5.44
N ALA A 117 -6.58 -12.96 6.17
CA ALA A 117 -6.57 -12.98 7.63
C ALA A 117 -6.83 -11.59 8.23
N PHE A 118 -6.28 -10.52 7.64
CA PHE A 118 -6.55 -9.14 8.05
C PHE A 118 -7.97 -8.68 7.68
N HIS A 119 -8.48 -9.09 6.51
CA HIS A 119 -9.86 -8.82 6.10
C HIS A 119 -10.86 -9.57 6.99
N GLY A 120 -10.56 -10.84 7.32
CA GLY A 120 -11.35 -11.63 8.27
C GLY A 120 -11.31 -11.10 9.71
N LEU A 121 -10.20 -10.47 10.12
CA LEU A 121 -10.13 -9.75 11.41
C LEU A 121 -10.94 -8.45 11.37
N GLY A 122 -10.89 -7.72 10.25
CA GLY A 122 -11.64 -6.48 10.02
C GLY A 122 -13.16 -6.69 9.94
N GLU A 123 -13.62 -7.81 9.38
CA GLU A 123 -15.03 -8.18 9.39
C GLU A 123 -15.51 -8.64 10.77
N LYS A 124 -14.68 -9.39 11.53
CA LYS A 124 -15.01 -9.75 12.93
C LYS A 124 -14.98 -8.56 13.89
N LEU A 125 -14.24 -7.50 13.57
CA LEU A 125 -14.21 -6.25 14.33
C LEU A 125 -15.30 -5.24 13.92
N LYS A 126 -15.92 -5.40 12.75
CA LYS A 126 -17.06 -4.57 12.29
C LYS A 126 -18.28 -4.70 13.21
N ASP A 127 -18.45 -5.85 13.86
CA ASP A 127 -19.54 -6.11 14.82
C ASP A 127 -19.18 -5.72 16.26
N SER A 128 -17.97 -5.25 16.53
CA SER A 128 -17.50 -4.88 17.87
C SER A 128 -17.45 -3.36 18.06
N LYS A 129 -17.88 -2.86 19.22
CA LYS A 129 -17.95 -1.42 19.62
C LYS A 129 -16.59 -0.70 19.68
N LEU A 130 -15.51 -1.25 19.12
CA LEU A 130 -14.14 -0.77 19.25
C LEU A 130 -13.69 0.03 18.02
N ASN A 131 -14.44 1.10 17.69
CA ASN A 131 -14.14 1.99 16.55
C ASN A 131 -12.71 2.58 16.59
N PHE A 132 -12.10 2.72 17.78
CA PHE A 132 -10.73 3.24 17.91
C PHE A 132 -9.66 2.29 17.35
N LEU A 133 -9.87 0.97 17.42
CA LEU A 133 -8.94 -0.04 16.87
C LEU A 133 -8.99 -0.09 15.35
N LYS A 134 -10.15 0.24 14.76
CA LYS A 134 -10.34 0.32 13.33
C LYS A 134 -9.55 1.47 12.72
N GLU A 135 -9.63 2.66 13.30
CA GLU A 135 -8.82 3.82 12.86
C GLU A 135 -7.31 3.56 13.01
N TRP A 136 -6.91 2.87 14.09
CA TRP A 136 -5.52 2.46 14.30
C TRP A 136 -5.05 1.41 13.28
N MET A 137 -5.86 0.40 12.98
CA MET A 137 -5.54 -0.62 11.97
C MET A 137 -5.55 -0.07 10.54
N GLU A 138 -6.49 0.79 10.18
CA GLU A 138 -6.51 1.45 8.86
C GLU A 138 -5.31 2.38 8.68
N SER A 139 -4.86 3.05 9.75
CA SER A 139 -3.63 3.86 9.76
C SER A 139 -2.37 3.01 9.60
N LEU A 140 -2.34 1.80 10.20
CA LEU A 140 -1.25 0.84 10.02
C LEU A 140 -1.23 0.24 8.61
N GLU A 141 -2.40 -0.11 8.06
CA GLU A 141 -2.54 -0.67 6.72
C GLU A 141 -2.08 0.34 5.65
N LYS A 142 -2.43 1.62 5.81
CA LYS A 142 -1.95 2.70 4.93
C LYS A 142 -0.44 2.92 5.03
N LYS A 143 0.17 2.70 6.21
CA LYS A 143 1.64 2.77 6.39
C LYS A 143 2.37 1.56 5.82
N TRP A 144 1.70 0.42 5.68
CA TRP A 144 2.30 -0.84 5.22
C TRP A 144 2.04 -1.16 3.75
N LYS A 145 1.05 -0.51 3.10
CA LYS A 145 0.90 -0.60 1.64
C LYS A 145 2.06 0.15 0.97
N PRO A 146 2.93 -0.54 0.20
CA PRO A 146 3.98 0.13 -0.57
C PRO A 146 3.34 1.12 -1.54
N SER A 147 4.02 2.24 -1.80
CA SER A 147 3.59 3.21 -2.82
C SER A 147 3.24 2.46 -4.12
N PRO A 148 2.17 2.84 -4.85
CA PRO A 148 1.83 2.22 -6.13
C PRO A 148 3.03 2.17 -7.10
N GLU A 149 3.91 3.17 -7.02
CA GLU A 149 5.17 3.21 -7.78
C GLU A 149 6.17 2.11 -7.35
N LEU A 150 6.31 1.85 -6.05
CA LEU A 150 7.17 0.77 -5.53
C LEU A 150 6.62 -0.61 -5.87
N ALA A 151 5.30 -0.79 -5.81
CA ALA A 151 4.64 -2.04 -6.18
C ALA A 151 4.84 -2.33 -7.68
N ALA A 152 4.71 -1.31 -8.53
CA ALA A 152 4.98 -1.43 -9.97
C ALA A 152 6.45 -1.81 -10.25
N LEU A 153 7.42 -1.13 -9.63
CA LEU A 153 8.84 -1.44 -9.77
C LEU A 153 9.21 -2.85 -9.26
N GLN A 154 8.63 -3.28 -8.14
CA GLN A 154 8.82 -4.65 -7.63
C GLN A 154 8.27 -5.71 -8.58
N SER A 155 7.10 -5.45 -9.17
CA SER A 155 6.49 -6.35 -10.14
C SER A 155 7.34 -6.45 -11.42
N GLN A 156 7.80 -5.31 -11.95
CA GLN A 156 8.72 -5.26 -13.08
C GLN A 156 10.04 -6.00 -12.80
N LEU A 157 10.61 -5.84 -11.61
CA LEU A 157 11.84 -6.55 -11.21
C LEU A 157 11.63 -8.07 -11.18
N LYS A 158 10.48 -8.53 -10.67
CA LYS A 158 10.14 -9.95 -10.60
C LYS A 158 10.02 -10.55 -12.01
N THR A 159 9.37 -9.81 -12.92
CA THR A 159 9.24 -10.21 -14.33
C THR A 159 10.59 -10.28 -15.03
N LEU A 160 11.43 -9.24 -14.89
CA LEU A 160 12.76 -9.21 -15.51
C LEU A 160 13.69 -10.29 -14.98
N LYS A 161 13.69 -10.57 -13.67
CA LYS A 161 14.47 -11.69 -13.09
C LYS A 161 14.01 -13.05 -13.61
N ARG A 162 12.72 -13.20 -13.87
CA ARG A 162 12.19 -14.42 -14.46
C ARG A 162 12.66 -14.56 -15.91
N GLN A 163 12.59 -13.48 -16.69
CA GLN A 163 13.13 -13.44 -18.06
C GLN A 163 14.65 -13.69 -18.10
N GLU A 164 15.39 -13.19 -17.12
CA GLU A 164 16.83 -13.46 -16.97
C GLU A 164 17.07 -14.95 -16.75
N TRP A 165 16.31 -15.58 -15.86
CA TRP A 165 16.39 -17.02 -15.60
C TRP A 165 16.02 -17.86 -16.83
N ASP A 166 14.95 -17.48 -17.52
CA ASP A 166 14.50 -18.14 -18.75
C ASP A 166 15.56 -18.00 -19.86
N GLY A 167 16.21 -16.82 -19.96
CA GLY A 167 17.33 -16.58 -20.87
C GLY A 167 18.56 -17.41 -20.57
N VAL A 168 18.93 -17.57 -19.28
CA VAL A 168 20.02 -18.48 -18.85
C VAL A 168 19.71 -19.91 -19.27
N MET A 169 18.48 -20.37 -19.02
CA MET A 169 18.03 -21.70 -19.43
C MET A 169 18.04 -21.89 -20.95
N LEU A 170 17.66 -20.87 -21.71
CA LEU A 170 17.67 -20.88 -23.18
C LEU A 170 19.10 -21.01 -23.72
N VAL A 171 20.05 -20.22 -23.20
CA VAL A 171 21.47 -20.28 -23.59
C VAL A 171 22.06 -21.66 -23.30
N LEU A 172 21.73 -22.25 -22.15
CA LEU A 172 22.15 -23.59 -21.76
C LEU A 172 21.65 -24.67 -22.73
N LYS A 173 20.41 -24.57 -23.19
CA LYS A 173 19.75 -25.55 -24.06
C LYS A 173 20.02 -25.34 -25.55
N SER A 174 20.57 -24.19 -25.95
CA SER A 174 20.66 -23.83 -27.37
C SER A 174 21.94 -24.35 -28.07
N PRO A 175 21.85 -24.62 -29.39
CA PRO A 175 22.99 -25.00 -30.22
C PRO A 175 24.12 -23.95 -30.19
N LYS A 176 25.37 -24.37 -30.43
CA LYS A 176 26.55 -23.50 -30.32
C LYS A 176 26.48 -22.26 -31.23
N GLU A 177 25.77 -22.34 -32.34
CA GLU A 177 25.63 -21.27 -33.34
C GLU A 177 24.74 -20.11 -32.87
N THR A 178 23.71 -20.38 -32.06
CA THR A 178 22.75 -19.35 -31.60
C THR A 178 23.08 -18.79 -30.21
N ARG A 179 23.99 -19.43 -29.47
CA ARG A 179 24.47 -18.98 -28.16
C ARG A 179 24.97 -17.53 -28.11
N PRO A 180 25.79 -17.01 -29.05
CA PRO A 180 26.28 -15.64 -28.94
C PRO A 180 25.16 -14.60 -29.00
N ALA A 181 24.16 -14.79 -29.88
CA ALA A 181 23.00 -13.91 -29.97
C ALA A 181 22.13 -13.96 -28.70
N GLN A 182 21.93 -15.15 -28.13
CA GLN A 182 21.18 -15.31 -26.88
C GLN A 182 21.91 -14.75 -25.66
N TRP A 183 23.26 -14.82 -25.67
CA TRP A 183 24.08 -14.25 -24.62
C TRP A 183 24.01 -12.72 -24.58
N GLU A 184 24.03 -12.06 -25.73
CA GLU A 184 23.83 -10.60 -25.81
C GLU A 184 22.43 -10.19 -25.32
N ASN A 185 21.40 -10.96 -25.67
CA ASN A 185 20.06 -10.70 -25.15
C ASN A 185 20.01 -10.87 -23.61
N LEU A 186 20.59 -11.94 -23.06
CA LEU A 186 20.68 -12.16 -21.61
C LEU A 186 21.43 -11.02 -20.89
N LYS A 187 22.54 -10.54 -21.49
CA LYS A 187 23.31 -9.42 -20.95
C LYS A 187 22.48 -8.14 -20.90
N SER A 188 21.65 -7.88 -21.91
CA SER A 188 20.73 -6.74 -21.92
C SER A 188 19.68 -6.85 -20.80
N ILE A 189 19.10 -8.03 -20.59
CA ILE A 189 18.13 -8.28 -19.51
C ILE A 189 18.79 -8.10 -18.14
N HIS A 190 20.00 -8.61 -17.95
CA HIS A 190 20.77 -8.44 -16.71
C HIS A 190 21.05 -6.96 -16.40
N GLN A 191 21.42 -6.16 -17.41
CA GLN A 191 21.60 -4.72 -17.25
C GLN A 191 20.31 -4.03 -16.83
N GLN A 192 19.17 -4.38 -17.44
CA GLN A 192 17.86 -3.85 -17.04
C GLN A 192 17.51 -4.22 -15.60
N VAL A 193 17.77 -5.46 -15.16
CA VAL A 193 17.59 -5.90 -13.76
C VAL A 193 18.43 -5.04 -12.82
N LYS A 194 19.69 -4.76 -13.18
CA LYS A 194 20.59 -3.93 -12.36
C LYS A 194 20.07 -2.50 -12.23
N ILE A 195 19.71 -1.86 -13.35
CA ILE A 195 19.16 -0.50 -13.38
C ILE A 195 17.88 -0.42 -12.54
N LEU A 196 16.96 -1.38 -12.71
CA LEU A 196 15.69 -1.38 -12.00
C LEU A 196 15.87 -1.62 -10.50
N LYS A 197 16.86 -2.44 -10.11
CA LYS A 197 17.23 -2.65 -8.70
C LYS A 197 17.82 -1.38 -8.06
N GLU A 198 18.63 -0.63 -8.80
CA GLU A 198 19.15 0.66 -8.36
C GLU A 198 18.03 1.70 -8.21
N ALA A 199 17.14 1.79 -9.20
CA ALA A 199 15.95 2.65 -9.16
C ALA A 199 15.02 2.31 -7.98
N LEU A 200 14.83 1.03 -7.66
CA LEU A 200 14.04 0.62 -6.50
C LEU A 200 14.72 1.07 -5.19
N LYS A 201 16.04 0.92 -5.08
CA LYS A 201 16.82 1.34 -3.90
C LYS A 201 16.80 2.86 -3.72
N THR A 202 16.90 3.63 -4.80
CA THR A 202 16.81 5.10 -4.73
C THR A 202 15.41 5.55 -4.35
N THR A 203 14.36 5.02 -4.99
CA THR A 203 12.97 5.34 -4.66
C THR A 203 12.63 5.00 -3.21
N GLN A 204 13.09 3.85 -2.69
CA GLN A 204 12.90 3.50 -1.27
C GLN A 204 13.63 4.48 -0.33
N LYS A 205 14.86 4.89 -0.65
CA LYS A 205 15.60 5.87 0.15
C LYS A 205 14.91 7.23 0.13
N THR A 206 14.49 7.70 -1.03
CA THR A 206 13.79 8.98 -1.18
C THR A 206 12.45 8.96 -0.46
N GLN A 207 11.70 7.86 -0.51
CA GLN A 207 10.43 7.74 0.20
C GLN A 207 10.62 7.72 1.72
N LYS A 208 11.64 7.00 2.23
CA LYS A 208 12.01 7.03 3.65
C LYS A 208 12.44 8.43 4.10
N GLN A 209 13.27 9.11 3.31
CA GLN A 209 13.70 10.48 3.63
C GLN A 209 12.53 11.45 3.64
N LYS A 210 11.63 11.38 2.65
CA LYS A 210 10.42 12.21 2.63
C LYS A 210 9.55 11.90 3.85
N SER A 211 9.28 10.63 4.17
CA SER A 211 8.47 10.28 5.34
C SER A 211 9.10 10.74 6.66
N ASP A 212 10.43 10.64 6.78
CA ASP A 212 11.15 11.05 7.99
C ASP A 212 11.17 12.57 8.16
N LEU A 213 11.28 13.33 7.05
CA LEU A 213 11.18 14.79 7.07
C LEU A 213 9.77 15.24 7.43
N PHE A 214 8.74 14.71 6.76
CA PHE A 214 7.34 15.02 7.08
C PHE A 214 6.98 14.65 8.52
N GLN A 215 7.47 13.53 9.05
CA GLN A 215 7.23 13.16 10.44
C GLN A 215 7.98 14.06 11.43
N LYS A 216 9.19 14.51 11.10
CA LYS A 216 9.93 15.47 11.92
C LYS A 216 9.23 16.82 11.94
N GLU A 217 8.80 17.33 10.80
CA GLU A 217 8.04 18.58 10.69
C GLU A 217 6.73 18.50 11.49
N LYS A 218 5.93 17.44 11.30
CA LYS A 218 4.67 17.27 12.05
C LYS A 218 4.88 17.19 13.57
N LYS A 219 5.95 16.55 14.03
CA LYS A 219 6.28 16.48 15.46
C LYS A 219 6.70 17.83 16.04
N ILE A 220 7.44 18.63 15.26
CA ILE A 220 7.84 19.98 15.66
C ILE A 220 6.61 20.88 15.77
N VAL A 221 5.73 20.87 14.74
CA VAL A 221 4.50 21.67 14.73
C VAL A 221 3.59 21.32 15.91
N TRP A 222 3.37 20.04 16.19
CA TRP A 222 2.54 19.64 17.34
C TRP A 222 3.13 20.09 18.69
N LEU A 223 4.45 20.03 18.85
CA LEU A 223 5.12 20.46 20.07
C LEU A 223 4.99 21.99 20.26
N GLU A 224 5.12 22.75 19.18
CA GLU A 224 4.93 24.21 19.18
C GLU A 224 3.48 24.60 19.52
N GLU A 225 2.50 23.92 18.93
CA GLU A 225 1.07 24.11 19.24
C GLU A 225 0.77 23.77 20.71
N PHE A 226 1.30 22.66 21.22
CA PHE A 226 1.14 22.27 22.62
C PHE A 226 1.77 23.31 23.58
N ASN A 227 2.95 23.83 23.24
CA ASN A 227 3.61 24.88 24.01
C ASN A 227 2.80 26.19 24.00
N ALA A 228 2.24 26.57 22.85
CA ALA A 228 1.38 27.74 22.75
C ALA A 228 0.10 27.56 23.58
N PHE A 229 -0.55 26.41 23.49
CA PHE A 229 -1.75 26.08 24.28
C PHE A 229 -1.48 26.15 25.79
N THR A 230 -0.42 25.48 26.25
CA THR A 230 -0.05 25.49 27.68
C THR A 230 0.35 26.88 28.16
N GLY A 231 0.98 27.69 27.30
CA GLY A 231 1.32 29.09 27.61
C GLY A 231 0.07 29.97 27.77
N TRP A 232 -0.90 29.84 26.88
CA TRP A 232 -2.20 30.53 27.00
C TRP A 232 -2.96 30.09 28.24
N LEU A 233 -3.00 28.79 28.50
CA LEU A 233 -3.65 28.21 29.68
C LEU A 233 -3.00 28.71 30.98
N LEU A 234 -1.67 28.74 31.03
CA LEU A 234 -0.92 29.30 32.15
C LEU A 234 -1.22 30.79 32.36
N GLY A 235 -1.22 31.57 31.27
CA GLY A 235 -1.55 33.00 31.32
C GLY A 235 -2.96 33.24 31.85
N PHE A 236 -3.94 32.44 31.40
CA PHE A 236 -5.30 32.48 31.93
C PHE A 236 -5.35 32.18 33.43
N TYR A 237 -4.69 31.12 33.89
CA TYR A 237 -4.64 30.78 35.31
C TYR A 237 -3.94 31.84 36.16
N LEU A 238 -2.87 32.46 35.66
CA LEU A 238 -2.19 33.54 36.38
C LEU A 238 -3.06 34.79 36.48
N ILE A 239 -3.71 35.21 35.38
CA ILE A 239 -4.64 36.34 35.40
C ILE A 239 -5.76 36.06 36.40
N TYR A 240 -6.34 34.85 36.35
CA TYR A 240 -7.39 34.44 37.25
C TYR A 240 -6.93 34.45 38.72
N TYR A 241 -5.73 33.96 39.00
CA TYR A 241 -5.11 34.00 40.33
C TYR A 241 -4.94 35.43 40.85
N PHE A 242 -4.38 36.33 40.03
CA PHE A 242 -4.17 37.73 40.43
C PHE A 242 -5.49 38.49 40.61
N LEU A 243 -6.49 38.22 39.77
CA LEU A 243 -7.83 38.79 39.93
C LEU A 243 -8.45 38.32 41.24
N GLY A 244 -8.41 37.01 41.52
CA GLY A 244 -8.90 36.45 42.78
C GLY A 244 -8.21 37.09 43.99
N TYR A 245 -6.88 37.11 43.98
CA TYR A 245 -6.09 37.73 45.05
C TYR A 245 -6.43 39.21 45.28
N TYR A 246 -6.58 39.99 44.20
CA TYR A 246 -6.92 41.41 44.29
C TYR A 246 -8.33 41.63 44.85
N VAL A 247 -9.29 40.78 44.47
CA VAL A 247 -10.67 40.82 44.98
C VAL A 247 -10.69 40.46 46.47
N THR A 248 -9.98 39.41 46.88
CA THR A 248 -9.87 38.98 48.29
C THR A 248 -9.24 40.08 49.15
N GLN A 249 -8.09 40.63 48.74
CA GLN A 249 -7.39 41.68 49.48
C GLN A 249 -8.14 43.02 49.49
N GLY A 250 -8.88 43.31 48.42
CA GLY A 250 -9.71 44.51 48.31
C GLY A 250 -10.98 44.48 49.15
N ASN A 251 -11.31 43.36 49.81
CA ASN A 251 -12.61 43.12 50.47
C ASN A 251 -13.80 43.42 49.54
N LEU A 252 -13.62 43.24 48.24
CA LEU A 252 -14.67 43.49 47.25
C LEU A 252 -15.55 42.25 47.18
N ASP A 253 -16.75 42.31 47.77
CA ASP A 253 -17.71 41.21 47.67
C ASP A 253 -18.36 41.17 46.28
N LEU A 254 -17.65 40.58 45.31
CA LEU A 254 -18.12 40.38 43.94
C LEU A 254 -18.86 39.05 43.75
N ALA A 255 -18.95 38.23 44.81
CA ALA A 255 -19.64 36.95 44.77
C ALA A 255 -21.12 37.05 44.31
N PRO A 256 -21.89 38.10 44.68
CA PRO A 256 -23.27 38.27 44.21
C PRO A 256 -23.38 38.58 42.70
N PHE A 257 -22.37 39.21 42.11
CA PHE A 257 -22.40 39.64 40.70
C PHE A 257 -21.92 38.55 39.75
N LEU A 258 -20.94 37.77 40.16
CA LEU A 258 -20.27 36.78 39.29
C LEU A 258 -20.73 35.35 39.53
N GLY A 259 -21.46 35.07 40.62
CA GLY A 259 -22.03 33.75 40.91
C GLY A 259 -20.99 32.64 41.13
N ILE A 260 -19.71 33.01 41.29
CA ILE A 260 -18.59 32.09 41.51
C ILE A 260 -17.84 32.58 42.77
N PRO A 261 -17.56 31.71 43.76
CA PRO A 261 -16.76 32.09 44.91
C PRO A 261 -15.31 32.35 44.49
N PHE A 262 -14.80 33.55 44.75
CA PHE A 262 -13.43 33.97 44.41
C PHE A 262 -12.34 33.43 45.35
N SER A 263 -12.67 32.57 46.30
CA SER A 263 -11.75 31.96 47.27
C SER A 263 -10.89 30.83 46.68
N LEU A 264 -10.51 30.93 45.40
CA LEU A 264 -9.69 29.91 44.73
C LEU A 264 -8.19 30.09 45.00
N GLU A 265 -7.76 31.22 45.55
CA GLU A 265 -6.38 31.38 46.05
C GLU A 265 -6.06 30.38 47.17
N ASP A 266 -7.06 29.96 47.94
CA ASP A 266 -6.93 28.97 49.01
C ASP A 266 -7.10 27.54 48.51
N SER A 267 -7.58 27.37 47.27
CA SER A 267 -7.79 26.06 46.69
C SER A 267 -6.45 25.39 46.39
N VAL A 268 -6.15 24.38 47.20
CA VAL A 268 -4.99 23.50 47.04
C VAL A 268 -4.97 22.87 45.64
N LEU A 269 -6.12 22.46 45.12
CA LEU A 269 -6.27 21.91 43.76
C LEU A 269 -5.87 22.91 42.68
N PHE A 270 -6.25 24.18 42.85
CA PHE A 270 -5.89 25.24 41.90
C PHE A 270 -4.39 25.49 41.89
N LYS A 271 -3.74 25.52 43.05
CA LYS A 271 -2.27 25.65 43.17
C LYS A 271 -1.55 24.50 42.47
N TYR A 272 -1.97 23.26 42.69
CA TYR A 272 -1.37 22.11 42.00
C TYR A 272 -1.56 22.17 40.49
N LEU A 273 -2.75 22.53 40.03
CA LEU A 273 -3.04 22.67 38.60
C LEU A 273 -2.15 23.75 37.96
N LEU A 274 -2.00 24.90 38.63
CA LEU A 274 -1.15 25.99 38.16
C LEU A 274 0.32 25.56 38.06
N VAL A 275 0.85 24.91 39.10
CA VAL A 275 2.22 24.37 39.11
C VAL A 275 2.42 23.31 38.01
N LEU A 276 1.44 22.42 37.82
CA LEU A 276 1.49 21.38 36.79
C LEU A 276 1.51 21.99 35.39
N VAL A 277 0.63 22.94 35.10
CA VAL A 277 0.59 23.64 33.81
C VAL A 277 1.88 24.42 33.59
N PHE A 278 2.42 25.07 34.63
CA PHE A 278 3.70 25.77 34.58
C PHE A 278 4.86 24.82 34.25
N LEU A 279 4.94 23.66 34.91
CA LEU A 279 5.97 22.65 34.65
C LEU A 279 5.86 22.08 33.23
N MET A 280 4.65 21.79 32.77
CA MET A 280 4.42 21.33 31.39
C MET A 280 4.89 22.38 30.37
N HIS A 281 4.48 23.64 30.54
CA HIS A 281 4.89 24.75 29.67
C HIS A 281 6.41 24.97 29.69
N SER A 282 7.02 24.93 30.88
CA SER A 282 8.47 25.08 31.04
C SER A 282 9.23 23.97 30.33
N ALA A 283 8.76 22.72 30.45
CA ALA A 283 9.37 21.57 29.81
C ALA A 283 9.26 21.64 28.28
N SER A 284 8.08 21.98 27.75
CA SER A 284 7.88 22.15 26.30
C SER A 284 8.68 23.32 25.75
N SER A 285 8.70 24.45 26.46
CA SER A 285 9.44 25.65 26.08
C SER A 285 10.95 25.39 26.07
N LEU A 286 11.47 24.70 27.09
CA LEU A 286 12.88 24.29 27.16
C LEU A 286 13.22 23.35 26.00
N LYS A 287 12.32 22.41 25.67
CA LYS A 287 12.51 21.48 24.56
C LYS A 287 12.56 22.20 23.22
N ILE A 288 11.66 23.14 22.96
CA ILE A 288 11.59 23.90 21.70
C ILE A 288 12.79 24.83 21.56
N ASN A 289 13.10 25.62 22.59
CA ASN A 289 14.09 26.68 22.50
C ASN A 289 15.54 26.19 22.55
N PHE A 290 15.82 25.13 23.32
CA PHE A 290 17.21 24.70 23.57
C PHE A 290 17.52 23.31 23.00
N PHE A 291 16.53 22.43 22.88
CA PHE A 291 16.77 21.01 22.60
C PHE A 291 16.00 20.45 21.41
N LEU A 292 15.58 21.29 20.46
CA LEU A 292 14.69 20.91 19.36
C LEU A 292 15.18 19.66 18.60
N ARG A 293 16.49 19.59 18.34
CA ARG A 293 17.13 18.50 17.57
C ARG A 293 17.71 17.37 18.43
N ASN A 294 17.77 17.51 19.74
CA ASN A 294 18.43 16.53 20.62
C ASN A 294 17.47 15.38 20.98
N THR A 295 17.73 14.18 20.48
CA THR A 295 16.92 12.98 20.71
C THR A 295 16.93 12.54 22.18
N PHE A 296 18.04 12.71 22.89
CA PHE A 296 18.14 12.35 24.30
C PHE A 296 17.20 13.20 25.15
N ALA A 297 17.21 14.52 24.91
CA ALA A 297 16.31 15.46 25.57
C ALA A 297 14.82 15.19 25.29
N THR A 298 14.47 14.54 24.18
CA THR A 298 13.09 14.14 23.89
C THR A 298 12.57 13.09 24.88
N ILE A 299 13.47 12.27 25.44
CA ILE A 299 13.11 11.18 26.37
C ILE A 299 13.36 11.64 27.81
N SER A 300 14.49 12.28 28.09
CA SER A 300 14.86 12.64 29.46
C SER A 300 14.05 13.80 30.03
N LEU A 301 13.66 14.80 29.22
CA LEU A 301 12.88 15.94 29.71
C LEU A 301 11.48 15.53 30.22
N PRO A 302 10.66 14.77 29.48
CA PRO A 302 9.37 14.32 30.00
C PRO A 302 9.49 13.51 31.29
N ILE A 303 10.52 12.65 31.41
CA ILE A 303 10.76 11.85 32.61
C ILE A 303 11.15 12.76 33.78
N ALA A 304 12.10 13.68 33.58
CA ALA A 304 12.51 14.63 34.60
C ALA A 304 11.34 15.53 35.04
N SER A 305 10.57 16.06 34.09
CA SER A 305 9.37 16.86 34.37
C SER A 305 8.31 16.06 35.12
N PHE A 306 8.10 14.79 34.79
CA PHE A 306 7.17 13.92 35.50
C PHE A 306 7.63 13.65 36.93
N VAL A 307 8.93 13.39 37.14
CA VAL A 307 9.49 13.22 38.49
C VAL A 307 9.35 14.50 39.30
N ILE A 308 9.69 15.67 38.73
CA ILE A 308 9.51 16.96 39.40
C ILE A 308 8.03 17.18 39.74
N MET A 309 7.12 16.88 38.81
CA MET A 309 5.67 17.01 39.03
C MET A 309 5.18 16.10 40.16
N LEU A 310 5.64 14.86 40.23
CA LEU A 310 5.33 13.96 41.34
C LEU A 310 5.89 14.51 42.66
N LEU A 311 7.15 14.95 42.67
CA LEU A 311 7.76 15.54 43.86
C LEU A 311 6.99 16.78 44.33
N THR A 312 6.54 17.65 43.43
CA THR A 312 5.72 18.80 43.81
C THR A 312 4.34 18.41 44.29
N LEU A 313 3.73 17.34 43.76
CA LEU A 313 2.45 16.83 44.24
C LEU A 313 2.56 16.19 45.64
N PHE A 314 3.69 15.58 45.98
CA PHE A 314 3.90 14.92 47.27
C PHE A 314 4.47 15.83 48.38
N ASN A 315 5.10 16.98 48.04
CA ASN A 315 5.71 17.90 49.01
C ASN A 315 4.90 19.16 49.32
N PHE A 316 3.78 19.39 48.64
CA PHE A 316 2.81 20.43 48.96
C PHE A 316 1.65 19.82 49.73
#